data_AF-A0A5E6XPU2-F1
#
_entry.id   AF-A0A5E6XPU2-F1
#
_cell.length_a   1.000
_cell.length_b   1.000
_cell.length_c   1.000
_cell.angle_alpha   90.00
_cell.angle_beta   90.00
_cell.angle_gamma   90.00
#
_symmetry.space_group_name_H-M   'P 1'
#
loop_
_entity.id
_entity.type
_entity.pdbx_description
1 polymer ?
#
loop_
_entity_poly.entity_id
_entity_poly.type
_entity_poly.pdbx_seq_one_letter_code
_entity_poly.pdbx_strand_id
1 'polypeptide(L)' 'MGGECDPVSEGKRLKSLADALREAGCQHLQLNIYPQARHEVFNETNRDQVTGDVLTWLDQALTLRRPARCE' A
#
# COMPACT_ATOMS: atom_id res chain seq x y z
N MET A 1 0.23 0.23 -2.36
CA MET A 1 -0.32 -0.95 -3.05
C MET A 1 -0.04 -0.81 -4.54
N GLY A 2 0.10 -1.90 -5.29
CA GLY A 2 0.23 -1.83 -6.75
C GLY A 2 0.29 -3.22 -7.39
N GLY A 3 0.23 -3.26 -8.71
CA GLY A 3 0.34 -4.51 -9.46
C GLY A 3 1.79 -4.89 -9.76
N GLU A 4 2.08 -6.19 -9.78
CA GLU A 4 3.41 -6.70 -10.14
C GLU A 4 3.78 -6.42 -11.60
N CYS A 5 2.78 -6.42 -12.50
CA CYS A 5 2.96 -6.20 -13.93
C CYS A 5 2.68 -4.74 -14.33
N ASP A 6 2.82 -3.79 -13.40
CA ASP A 6 2.66 -2.37 -13.67
C ASP A 6 3.91 -1.79 -14.40
N PRO A 7 3.77 -1.35 -15.67
CA PRO A 7 4.89 -0.80 -16.42
C PRO A 7 5.36 0.56 -15.89
N VAL A 8 4.54 1.28 -15.12
CA VAL A 8 4.89 2.60 -14.56
C VAL A 8 5.84 2.46 -13.37
N SER A 9 5.62 1.43 -12.55
CA SER A 9 6.46 1.14 -11.37
C SER A 9 7.60 0.16 -11.65
N GLU A 10 7.68 -0.38 -12.88
CA GLU A 10 8.62 -1.44 -13.29
C GLU A 10 8.64 -2.64 -12.32
N GLY A 11 7.54 -2.88 -11.60
CA GLY A 11 7.42 -3.91 -10.56
C GLY A 11 8.36 -3.74 -9.34
N LYS A 12 9.15 -2.66 -9.27
CA LYS A 12 10.23 -2.48 -8.27
C LYS A 12 10.14 -1.17 -7.50
N ARG A 13 9.69 -0.09 -8.15
CA ARG A 13 9.72 1.27 -7.58
C ARG A 13 8.92 1.41 -6.29
N LEU A 14 7.84 0.63 -6.14
CA LEU A 14 7.04 0.61 -4.91
C LEU A 14 7.78 0.00 -3.71
N LYS A 15 8.66 -0.99 -3.93
CA LYS A 15 9.49 -1.57 -2.86
C LYS A 15 10.53 -0.55 -2.40
N SER A 16 11.24 0.07 -3.34
CA SER A 16 12.21 1.13 -3.03
C SER A 16 11.59 2.30 -2.27
N LEU A 17 10.38 2.73 -2.67
CA LEU A 17 9.65 3.77 -1.93
C LEU A 17 9.28 3.32 -0.52
N ALA A 18 8.79 2.09 -0.36
CA ALA A 18 8.44 1.57 0.95
C ALA A 18 9.66 1.48 1.89
N ASP A 19 10.81 1.09 1.36
CA ASP A 19 12.06 1.04 2.12
C ASP A 19 12.52 2.44 2.52
N ALA A 20 12.49 3.42 1.60
CA ALA A 20 12.82 4.81 1.93
C ALA A 20 11.89 5.42 3.00
N LEU A 21 10.59 5.10 2.97
CA LEU A 21 9.64 5.56 3.99
C LEU A 21 9.90 4.91 5.36
N ARG A 22 10.30 3.63 5.39
CA ARG A 22 10.71 2.96 6.63
C ARG A 22 11.96 3.60 7.21
N GLU A 23 12.96 3.87 6.37
CA GLU A 23 14.20 4.55 6.77
C GLU A 23 13.93 5.97 7.31
N ALA A 24 12.93 6.67 6.76
CA ALA A 24 12.48 7.97 7.24
C ALA A 24 11.69 7.92 8.57
N GLY A 25 11.49 6.73 9.16
CA GLY A 25 10.80 6.55 10.44
C GLY A 25 9.28 6.41 10.34
N CYS A 26 8.72 6.15 9.15
CA CYS A 26 7.30 5.82 9.03
C CYS A 26 7.00 4.45 9.64
N GLN A 27 6.45 4.44 10.86
CA GLN A 27 6.17 3.21 11.62
C GLN A 27 4.92 2.46 11.13
N HIS A 28 3.95 3.16 10.54
CA HIS A 28 2.67 2.59 10.09
C HIS A 28 2.60 2.54 8.57
N LEU A 29 3.38 1.65 7.97
CA LEU A 29 3.47 1.48 6.52
C LEU A 29 3.15 0.04 6.12
N GLN A 30 2.27 -0.13 5.14
CA GLN A 30 1.95 -1.42 4.54
C GLN A 30 2.12 -1.36 3.02
N LEU A 31 2.80 -2.35 2.45
CA LEU A 31 2.98 -2.50 1.00
C LEU A 31 2.37 -3.84 0.54
N ASN A 32 1.28 -3.76 -0.22
CA ASN A 32 0.70 -4.91 -0.92
C ASN A 32 1.06 -4.83 -2.41
N ILE A 33 1.62 -5.91 -2.95
CA ILE A 33 1.86 -6.08 -4.39
C ILE A 33 0.98 -7.24 -4.87
N TYR A 34 0.10 -6.97 -5.84
CA TYR A 34 -0.82 -7.96 -6.37
C TYR A 34 -0.21 -8.67 -7.59
N PRO A 35 -0.05 -10.00 -7.56
CA PRO A 35 0.48 -10.76 -8.69
C PRO A 35 -0.38 -10.54 -9.94
N GLN A 36 0.27 -10.48 -11.11
CA GLN A 36 -0.36 -10.32 -12.44
C GLN A 36 -1.17 -9.04 -12.68
N ALA A 37 -1.49 -8.24 -11.65
CA ALA A 37 -2.19 -6.98 -11.80
C ALA A 37 -1.30 -5.91 -12.45
N ARG A 38 -1.90 -4.97 -13.19
CA ARG A 38 -1.19 -3.84 -13.81
C ARG A 38 -1.34 -2.59 -12.92
N HIS A 39 -1.46 -1.42 -13.54
CA HIS A 39 -1.45 -0.14 -12.84
C HIS A 39 -2.73 0.12 -12.03
N GLU A 40 -3.91 -0.16 -12.59
CA GLU A 40 -5.20 0.21 -11.99
C GLU A 40 -5.80 -0.92 -11.14
N VAL A 41 -5.13 -1.29 -10.04
CA VAL A 41 -5.51 -2.45 -9.19
C VAL A 41 -6.97 -2.47 -8.71
N PHE A 42 -7.66 -1.32 -8.62
CA PHE A 42 -9.09 -1.23 -8.27
C PHE A 42 -10.06 -1.57 -9.40
N ASN A 43 -9.56 -1.62 -10.64
CA ASN A 43 -10.28 -1.93 -11.87
C ASN A 43 -9.85 -3.27 -12.48
N GLU A 44 -8.91 -3.97 -11.84
CA GLU A 44 -8.46 -5.30 -12.25
C GLU A 44 -9.41 -6.40 -11.77
N THR A 45 -9.17 -7.64 -12.20
CA THR A 45 -9.99 -8.82 -11.85
C THR A 45 -10.01 -9.12 -10.35
N ASN A 46 -8.97 -8.74 -9.63
CA ASN A 46 -8.82 -8.94 -8.20
C ASN A 46 -9.35 -7.75 -7.36
N ARG A 47 -10.18 -6.86 -7.94
CA ARG A 47 -10.67 -5.65 -7.26
C ARG A 47 -11.29 -5.90 -5.89
N ASP A 48 -12.02 -7.01 -5.72
CA ASP A 48 -12.68 -7.33 -4.44
C ASP A 48 -11.64 -7.60 -3.34
N GLN A 49 -10.53 -8.26 -3.69
CA GLN A 49 -9.40 -8.46 -2.80
C GLN A 49 -8.75 -7.12 -2.44
N VAL A 50 -8.50 -6.27 -3.44
CA VAL A 50 -7.87 -4.96 -3.24
C VAL A 50 -8.73 -4.09 -2.32
N THR A 51 -10.05 -4.03 -2.56
CA THR A 51 -10.98 -3.30 -1.71
C THR A 51 -11.02 -3.87 -0.29
N GLY A 52 -11.05 -5.19 -0.13
CA GLY A 52 -11.03 -5.84 1.18
C GLY A 52 -9.76 -5.53 1.99
N ASP A 53 -8.60 -5.53 1.33
CA ASP A 53 -7.32 -5.17 1.95
C ASP A 53 -7.32 -3.72 2.43
N VAL A 54 -7.88 -2.80 1.65
CA VAL A 54 -8.00 -1.38 2.01
C VAL A 54 -8.91 -1.19 3.20
N LEU A 55 -10.08 -1.84 3.21
CA LEU A 55 -11.02 -1.76 4.33
C LEU A 55 -10.37 -2.29 5.61
N THR A 56 -9.68 -3.43 5.53
CA THR A 56 -8.95 -4.01 6.65
C THR A 56 -7.88 -3.06 7.19
N TRP A 57 -7.12 -2.42 6.28
CA TRP A 57 -6.11 -1.44 6.66
C TRP A 57 -6.73 -0.20 7.31
N LEU A 58 -7.86 0.29 6.79
CA LEU A 58 -8.58 1.43 7.37
C LEU A 58 -9.09 1.11 8.78
N ASP A 59 -9.68 -0.06 8.98
CA ASP A 59 -10.14 -0.49 10.30
C ASP A 59 -8.97 -0.50 11.30
N GLN A 60 -7.82 -1.08 10.91
CA GLN A 60 -6.61 -1.05 11.73
C GLN A 60 -6.13 0.38 12.01
N ALA A 61 -6.07 1.23 10.98
CA ALA A 61 -5.63 2.61 11.11
C ALA A 61 -6.53 3.43 12.04
N LEU A 62 -7.84 3.16 12.04
CA LEU A 62 -8.79 3.82 12.94
C LEU A 62 -8.64 3.34 14.39
N THR A 63 -8.16 2.12 14.65
CA THR A 63 -7.83 1.68 16.01
C THR A 63 -6.54 2.29 16.57
N LEU A 64 -5.63 2.72 15.69
CA LEU A 64 -4.38 3.36 16.10
C LEU A 64 -4.70 4.76 16.64
N ARG A 65 -4.38 5.00 17.91
CA ARG A 65 -4.50 6.35 18.47
C ARG A 65 -3.54 7.27 17.71
N ARG A 66 -4.08 8.34 17.12
CA ARG A 66 -3.28 9.40 16.52
C ARG A 66 -2.28 9.90 17.58
N PRO A 67 -0.96 9.88 17.33
CA PRO A 67 -0.02 10.50 18.26
C PRO A 67 -0.40 11.96 18.45
N ALA A 68 -0.23 12.49 19.67
CA ALA A 68 -0.39 13.91 19.90
C ALA A 68 0.50 14.66 18.90
N ARG A 69 -0.08 15.62 18.18
CA ARG A 69 0.64 16.42 17.19
C ARG A 69 1.78 17.13 17.95
N CYS A 70 3.04 16.79 17.68
CA CYS A 70 4.14 17.68 18.04
C CYS A 70 4.18 18.76 16.95
N GLU A 71 3.91 20.00 17.34
CA GLU A 71 4.16 21.19 16.51
C GLU A 71 5.65 21.46 16.38
#